data_AF-A0A6M0FGX5-F1
#
_entry.id   AF-A0A6M0FGX5-F1
#
_cell.length_a   1.000
_cell.length_b   1.000
_cell.length_c   1.000
_cell.angle_alpha   90.00
_cell.angle_beta   90.00
_cell.angle_gamma   90.00
#
_symmetry.space_group_name_H-M   'P 1'
#
loop_
_entity.id
_entity.type
_entity.pdbx_description
1 polymer ?
#
loop_
_entity_poly.entity_id
_entity_poly.type
_entity_poly.pdbx_seq_one_letter_code
_entity_poly.pdbx_strand_id
1 'polypeptide(L)' 'MKTKELLIKEVENSPDFILQEVWDFLQFMKAKYQQEVSLLSESSLQKDWLKSEEDEAWQDL' A
#
# COMPACT_ATOMS: atom_id res chain seq x y z
N MET A 1 12.44 -18.27 -14.10
CA MET A 1 13.32 -18.06 -12.93
C MET A 1 12.52 -17.38 -11.85
N LYS A 2 12.55 -17.86 -10.60
CA LYS A 2 11.86 -17.15 -9.51
C LYS A 2 12.73 -15.96 -9.13
N THR A 3 12.21 -14.75 -9.33
CA THR A 3 12.90 -13.48 -9.02
C THR A 3 13.48 -13.45 -7.60
N LYS A 4 12.79 -14.12 -6.66
CA LYS A 4 13.24 -14.31 -5.27
C LYS A 4 14.59 -15.04 -5.15
N GLU A 5 14.83 -16.07 -5.96
CA GLU A 5 16.04 -16.90 -5.87
C GLU A 5 17.27 -16.16 -6.39
N LEU A 6 17.11 -15.32 -7.42
CA LEU A 6 18.18 -14.45 -7.91
C LEU A 6 18.51 -13.35 -6.90
N LEU A 7 17.48 -12.78 -6.26
CA LEU A 7 17.67 -11.71 -5.28
C LEU A 7 18.41 -12.20 -4.03
N ILE A 8 18.13 -13.42 -3.55
CA ILE A 8 18.86 -14.02 -2.42
C ILE A 8 20.33 -14.20 -2.75
N LYS A 9 20.66 -14.71 -3.95
CA LYS A 9 22.05 -14.88 -4.40
C LYS A 9 22.82 -13.57 -4.51
N GLU A 10 22.15 -12.50 -4.97
CA GLU A 10 22.77 -11.19 -5.10
C GLU A 10 23.02 -10.56 -3.72
N VAL A 11 22.07 -10.72 -2.79
CA VAL A 11 22.17 -10.26 -1.41
C VAL A 11 23.32 -10.95 -0.66
N GLU A 12 23.50 -12.27 -0.83
CA GLU A 12 24.58 -13.02 -0.19
C GLU A 12 25.99 -12.58 -0.62
N ASN A 13 26.13 -12.07 -1.85
CA ASN A 13 27.42 -11.60 -2.39
C ASN A 13 27.63 -10.09 -2.25
N SER A 14 26.65 -9.37 -1.69
CA SER A 14 26.68 -7.91 -1.60
C SER A 14 27.23 -7.42 -0.26
N PRO A 15 27.97 -6.30 -0.22
CA PRO A 15 28.38 -5.64 1.01
C PRO A 15 27.19 -5.09 1.82
N ASP A 16 27.34 -4.99 3.14
CA ASP A 16 26.29 -4.54 4.07
C ASP A 16 25.67 -3.18 3.70
N PHE A 17 26.44 -2.25 3.14
CA PHE A 17 25.92 -0.93 2.75
C PHE A 17 24.89 -1.04 1.60
N ILE A 18 25.07 -1.98 0.68
CA ILE A 18 24.13 -2.23 -0.42
C ILE A 18 22.88 -2.92 0.14
N LEU A 19 23.07 -3.85 1.08
CA LEU A 19 21.96 -4.56 1.71
C LEU A 19 21.03 -3.62 2.47
N GLN A 20 21.61 -2.64 3.16
CA GLN A 20 20.85 -1.62 3.86
C GLN A 20 20.02 -0.78 2.88
N GLU A 21 20.61 -0.36 1.76
CA GLU A 21 19.90 0.44 0.76
C GLU A 21 18.78 -0.35 0.05
N VAL A 22 19.01 -1.62 -0.26
CA VAL A 22 17.99 -2.52 -0.81
C VAL A 22 16.86 -2.77 0.19
N TRP A 23 17.19 -2.92 1.48
CA TRP A 23 16.21 -3.05 2.54
C TRP A 23 15.35 -1.80 2.69
N ASP A 24 15.97 -0.63 2.71
CA ASP A 24 15.27 0.66 2.79
C ASP A 24 14.36 0.86 1.59
N PHE A 25 14.80 0.49 0.38
CA PHE A 25 13.97 0.54 -0.82
C PHE A 25 12.76 -0.41 -0.76
N LEU A 26 12.95 -1.62 -0.24
CA LEU A 26 11.85 -2.57 -0.02
C LEU A 26 10.82 -2.03 0.99
N GLN A 27 11.28 -1.42 2.08
CA GLN A 27 10.40 -0.80 3.08
C GLN A 27 9.66 0.40 2.48
N PHE A 28 10.35 1.25 1.72
CA PHE A 28 9.75 2.37 1.02
C PHE A 28 8.65 1.92 0.07
N MET A 29 8.89 0.88 -0.75
CA MET A 29 7.86 0.34 -1.64
C MET A 29 6.64 -0.17 -0.85
N LYS A 30 6.84 -0.93 0.22
CA LYS A 30 5.73 -1.42 1.05
C LYS A 30 4.91 -0.27 1.65
N ALA A 31 5.58 0.73 2.19
CA ALA A 31 4.93 1.91 2.76
C ALA A 31 4.16 2.70 1.69
N LYS A 32 4.74 2.87 0.49
CA LYS A 32 4.08 3.53 -0.63
C LYS A 32 2.82 2.80 -1.07
N TYR A 33 2.87 1.48 -1.25
CA TYR A 33 1.68 0.70 -1.59
C TYR A 33 0.61 0.78 -0.50
N GLN A 34 1.01 0.78 0.77
CA GLN A 34 0.06 0.93 1.88
C GLN A 34 -0.58 2.33 1.94
N GLN A 35 0.16 3.39 1.61
CA GLN A 35 -0.38 4.74 1.48
C GLN A 35 -1.29 4.89 0.26
N GLU A 36 -0.93 4.34 -0.90
CA GLU A 36 -1.78 4.37 -2.09
C GLU A 36 -3.10 3.61 -1.87
N VAL A 37 -3.07 2.49 -1.14
CA VAL A 37 -4.30 1.79 -0.71
C VAL A 37 -5.15 2.64 0.23
N SER A 38 -4.53 3.38 1.15
CA SER A 38 -5.24 4.31 2.05
C SER A 38 -5.91 5.45 1.27
N LEU A 39 -5.20 6.08 0.33
CA LEU A 39 -5.70 7.16 -0.51
C LEU A 39 -6.82 6.70 -1.46
N LEU A 40 -6.71 5.47 -2.00
CA LEU A 40 -7.74 4.86 -2.83
C LEU A 40 -8.99 4.48 -2.01
N SER A 41 -8.80 4.06 -0.76
CA SER A 41 -9.91 3.83 0.19
C SER A 41 -10.66 5.12 0.50
N GLU A 42 -9.98 6.26 0.69
CA GLU A 42 -10.64 7.56 0.89
C GLU A 42 -11.51 7.95 -0.31
N SER A 43 -11.01 7.78 -1.55
CA SER A 43 -11.78 8.09 -2.76
C SER A 43 -12.99 7.18 -2.99
N SER A 44 -12.95 5.96 -2.44
CA SER A 44 -14.03 4.97 -2.55
C SER A 44 -15.07 5.14 -1.43
N LEU A 45 -14.63 5.49 -0.22
CA LEU A 45 -15.50 5.81 0.93
C LEU A 45 -16.29 7.12 0.73
N GLN A 46 -15.75 8.08 -0.02
CA GLN A 46 -16.48 9.31 -0.36
C GLN A 46 -17.68 9.07 -1.29
N LYS A 47 -17.69 7.96 -2.05
CA LYS A 47 -18.76 7.65 -3.01
C LYS A 47 -19.97 6.96 -2.39
N ASP A 48 -19.83 6.28 -1.26
CA ASP A 48 -20.95 5.57 -0.63
C ASP A 48 -21.77 6.44 0.34
N TRP A 49 -21.28 7.62 0.73
CA TRP A 49 -21.99 8.56 1.62
C TRP A 49 -23.04 9.45 0.90
N LEU A 50 -23.08 9.44 -0.43
CA LEU A 50 -23.94 10.31 -1.25
C LEU A 50 -25.21 9.60 -1.75
N LYS A 51 -25.68 8.56 -1.04
CA LYS A 51 -27.00 7.97 -1.31
C LYS A 51 -28.05 8.83 -0.64
N SER A 52 -28.87 9.51 -1.44
CA SER A 52 -30.07 10.25 -1.00
C SER A 52 -31.08 9.41 -0.20
N GLU A 53 -30.88 8.09 -0.13
CA GLU A 53 -31.69 7.15 0.66
C GLU A 53 -31.49 7.30 2.19
N GLU A 54 -30.35 7.86 2.64
CA GLU A 54 -30.14 8.15 4.08
C GLU A 54 -30.85 9.43 4.54
N ASP A 55 -31.10 10.41 3.67
CA ASP A 55 -31.87 11.62 4.01
C ASP A 55 -33.34 11.31 4.31
N GLU A 56 -33.93 10.29 3.68
CA GLU A 56 -35.31 9.86 3.96
C GLU A 56 -35.43 9.17 5.34
N ALA A 57 -34.39 8.47 5.79
CA ALA A 57 -34.39 7.81 7.10
C ALA A 57 -34.22 8.80 8.28
N TRP A 58 -33.71 10.00 8.02
CA TRP A 58 -33.50 11.05 9.04
C TRP A 58 -34.65 12.07 9.12
N GLN A 59 -35.63 12.00 8.22
CA GLN A 59 -36.84 12.85 8.26
C GLN A 59 -37.85 12.39 9.33
N ASP A 60 -37.73 11.16 9.85
CA ASP A 60 -38.67 10.55 10.80
C ASP A 60 -38.10 10.44 12.25
N LEU A 61 -36.98 11.11 12.55
CA LEU A 61 -36.35 11.22 13.89
C LEU A 61 -36.52 12.63 14.48
#